data_AF-A0A101VLW8-F1
#
_entry.id   AF-A0A101VLW8-F1
#
_cell.length_a   1.000
_cell.length_b   1.000
_cell.length_c   1.000
_cell.angle_alpha   90.00
_cell.angle_beta   90.00
_cell.angle_gamma   90.00
#
_symmetry.space_group_name_H-M   'P 1'
#
loop_
_entity.id
_entity.type
_entity.pdbx_description
1 polymer ?
#
loop_
_entity_poly.entity_id
_entity_poly.type
_entity_poly.pdbx_seq_one_letter_code
_entity_poly.pdbx_strand_id
1 'polypeptide(L)'
;MNRLLQKHARNLTGRQENRLSDYLSRQPAIAGIYRFKEELIALLTAKNRTKAQCRLLIYRMLEAITELKQSGFEECRKVGRTLENWQAEIGRMWRFSRSNGITEGFHRKMKLIQRRAFGFRNFENYRRRVRALCV
;
A
#
# COMPACT_ATOMS: atom_id res chain seq x y z
N MET A 1 13.68 13.58 10.75
CA MET A 1 14.13 12.31 10.16
C MET A 1 12.96 11.41 9.75
N ASN A 2 11.97 11.17 10.62
CA ASN A 2 10.82 10.27 10.37
C ASN A 2 10.14 10.44 8.99
N ARG A 3 9.89 11.69 8.57
CA ARG A 3 9.26 11.99 7.26
C ARG A 3 10.09 11.52 6.04
N LEU A 4 11.41 11.38 6.16
CA LEU A 4 12.28 10.88 5.09
C LEU A 4 12.20 9.36 4.98
N LEU A 5 12.15 8.64 6.11
CA LEU A 5 12.03 7.18 6.14
C LEU A 5 10.71 6.68 5.54
N GLN A 6 9.66 7.49 5.60
CA GLN A 6 8.34 7.17 5.04
C GLN A 6 8.22 7.45 3.54
N LYS A 7 9.09 8.29 2.98
CA LYS A 7 9.06 8.64 1.55
C LYS A 7 9.71 7.52 0.74
N HIS A 8 9.13 7.15 -0.40
CA HIS A 8 9.77 6.21 -1.31
C HIS A 8 11.13 6.74 -1.77
N ALA A 9 12.14 5.88 -1.84
CA ALA A 9 13.50 6.28 -2.24
C ALA A 9 13.51 7.02 -3.58
N ARG A 10 12.75 6.50 -4.57
CA ARG A 10 12.60 7.11 -5.91
C ARG A 10 12.03 8.54 -5.93
N ASN A 11 11.42 9.00 -4.84
CA ASN A 11 10.84 10.33 -4.74
C ASN A 11 11.76 11.30 -3.98
N LEU A 12 12.88 10.85 -3.42
CA LEU A 12 13.80 11.70 -2.67
C LEU A 12 14.50 12.70 -3.62
N THR A 13 14.73 13.90 -3.12
CA THR A 13 15.66 14.85 -3.78
C THR A 13 17.09 14.50 -3.38
N GLY A 14 18.11 14.90 -4.16
CA GLY A 14 19.50 14.59 -3.82
C GLY A 14 19.91 15.07 -2.42
N ARG A 15 19.42 16.24 -1.97
CA ARG A 15 19.65 16.72 -0.59
C ARG A 15 18.99 15.81 0.47
N GLN A 16 17.80 15.28 0.17
CA GLN A 16 17.10 14.35 1.07
C GLN A 16 17.77 12.98 1.13
N GLU A 17 18.26 12.50 -0.01
CA GLU A 17 19.00 11.25 -0.12
C GLU A 17 20.31 11.31 0.68
N ASN A 18 21.11 12.37 0.53
CA ASN A 18 22.34 12.55 1.30
C ASN A 18 22.07 12.57 2.81
N ARG A 19 21.02 13.28 3.24
CA ARG A 19 20.63 13.33 4.65
C ARG A 19 20.12 11.99 5.19
N LEU A 20 19.43 11.22 4.36
CA LEU A 20 18.97 9.89 4.72
C LEU A 20 20.16 8.93 4.82
N SER A 21 21.08 8.97 3.86
CA SER A 21 22.29 8.14 3.83
C SER A 21 23.16 8.38 5.07
N ASP A 22 23.44 9.64 5.42
CA ASP A 22 24.18 10.01 6.64
C ASP A 22 23.48 9.54 7.93
N TYR A 23 22.15 9.49 7.95
CA TYR A 23 21.42 8.94 9.09
C TYR A 23 21.51 7.42 9.18
N LEU A 24 21.33 6.73 8.05
CA LEU A 24 21.36 5.27 7.99
C LEU A 24 22.77 4.71 8.27
N SER A 25 23.83 5.42 7.87
CA SER A 25 25.21 5.03 8.18
C SER A 25 25.50 5.01 9.68
N ARG A 26 24.83 5.88 10.46
CA ARG A 26 24.94 5.95 11.92
C ARG A 26 24.04 4.96 12.64
N GLN A 27 23.08 4.33 11.95
CA GLN A 27 22.07 3.46 12.55
C GLN A 27 21.87 2.18 11.71
N PRO A 28 22.79 1.20 11.80
CA PRO A 28 22.80 0.03 10.92
C PRO A 28 21.54 -0.85 11.05
N ALA A 29 20.98 -0.97 12.25
CA ALA A 29 19.73 -1.71 12.46
C ALA A 29 18.56 -1.08 11.68
N ILE A 30 18.44 0.26 11.69
CA ILE A 30 17.41 0.97 10.93
C ILE A 30 17.70 0.89 9.43
N ALA A 31 18.97 0.92 9.02
CA ALA A 31 19.36 0.73 7.63
C ALA A 31 18.87 -0.60 7.05
N GLY A 32 19.00 -1.69 7.82
CA GLY A 32 18.46 -3.01 7.45
C GLY A 32 16.95 -2.98 7.25
N ILE A 33 16.21 -2.46 8.24
CA ILE A 33 14.73 -2.35 8.16
C ILE A 33 14.30 -1.46 6.99
N TYR A 34 14.98 -0.34 6.77
CA TYR A 34 14.68 0.58 5.67
C TYR A 34 14.88 -0.10 4.31
N ARG A 35 15.99 -0.84 4.14
CA ARG A 35 16.26 -1.58 2.90
C ARG A 35 15.18 -2.63 2.64
N PHE A 36 14.89 -3.47 3.64
CA PHE A 36 13.83 -4.47 3.56
C PHE A 36 12.48 -3.83 3.17
N LYS A 37 12.13 -2.71 3.82
CA LYS A 37 10.91 -1.94 3.49
C LYS A 37 10.89 -1.48 2.03
N GLU A 38 11.98 -0.93 1.50
CA GLU A 38 12.04 -0.49 0.10
C GLU A 38 11.92 -1.67 -0.88
N GLU A 39 12.56 -2.80 -0.60
CA GLU A 39 12.43 -4.03 -1.40
C GLU A 39 11.00 -4.57 -1.40
N LEU A 40 10.38 -4.62 -0.22
CA LEU A 40 8.98 -5.02 -0.07
C LEU A 40 8.04 -4.07 -0.85
N ILE A 41 8.24 -2.76 -0.75
CA ILE A 41 7.46 -1.77 -1.51
C ILE A 41 7.62 -1.99 -3.01
N ALA A 42 8.83 -2.24 -3.50
CA ALA A 42 9.07 -2.50 -4.91
C ALA A 42 8.31 -3.75 -5.39
N LEU A 43 8.28 -4.79 -4.56
CA LEU A 43 7.50 -6.02 -4.80
C LEU A 43 5.99 -5.74 -4.81
N LEU A 44 5.46 -5.04 -3.81
CA LEU A 44 4.02 -4.74 -3.69
C LEU A 44 3.51 -3.79 -4.79
N THR A 45 4.39 -2.92 -5.31
CA THR A 45 4.02 -1.93 -6.34
C THR A 45 4.32 -2.39 -7.77
N ALA A 46 4.81 -3.62 -7.96
CA ALA A 46 4.95 -4.23 -9.28
C ALA A 46 3.59 -4.32 -9.99
N LYS A 47 3.54 -3.95 -11.27
CA LYS A 47 2.31 -3.99 -12.08
C LYS A 47 2.61 -4.56 -13.47
N ASN A 48 1.55 -4.99 -14.15
CA ASN A 48 1.58 -5.49 -15.53
C ASN A 48 2.57 -6.65 -15.72
N ARG A 49 2.60 -7.59 -14.77
CA ARG A 49 3.51 -8.74 -14.78
C ARG A 49 2.92 -9.93 -15.51
N THR A 50 3.76 -10.63 -16.27
CA THR A 50 3.39 -11.90 -16.90
C THR A 50 3.28 -13.01 -15.86
N LYS A 51 2.65 -14.15 -16.20
CA LYS A 51 2.55 -15.31 -15.31
C LYS A 51 3.93 -15.78 -14.81
N ALA A 52 4.93 -15.80 -15.69
CA ALA A 52 6.29 -16.19 -15.35
C ALA A 52 6.94 -15.21 -14.37
N GLN A 53 6.78 -13.90 -14.60
CA GLN A 53 7.27 -12.86 -13.69
C GLN A 53 6.57 -12.91 -12.32
N CYS A 54 5.25 -13.12 -12.30
CA CYS A 54 4.51 -13.29 -11.05
C CYS A 54 5.05 -14.47 -10.24
N ARG A 55 5.40 -15.60 -10.87
CA ARG A 55 5.97 -16.75 -10.17
C ARG A 55 7.24 -16.37 -9.39
N LEU A 56 8.13 -15.59 -9.98
CA LEU A 56 9.32 -15.09 -9.30
C LEU A 56 8.97 -14.16 -8.12
N LEU A 57 7.98 -13.28 -8.29
CA LEU A 57 7.52 -12.39 -7.23
C LEU A 57 6.84 -13.14 -6.08
N ILE A 58 6.13 -14.24 -6.36
CA ILE A 58 5.54 -15.10 -5.32
C ILE A 58 6.63 -15.64 -4.40
N TYR A 59 7.72 -16.20 -4.95
CA TYR A 59 8.80 -16.74 -4.13
C TYR A 59 9.41 -15.67 -3.21
N ARG A 60 9.72 -14.49 -3.77
CA ARG A 60 10.24 -13.37 -2.98
C ARG A 60 9.26 -12.89 -1.91
N MET A 61 7.97 -12.91 -2.21
CA MET A 61 6.94 -12.49 -1.25
C MET A 61 6.82 -13.47 -0.08
N LEU A 62 6.87 -14.77 -0.36
CA LEU A 62 6.81 -15.81 0.67
C LEU A 62 8.06 -15.79 1.57
N GLU A 63 9.23 -15.52 0.99
CA GLU A 63 10.48 -15.31 1.73
C GLU A 63 10.36 -14.09 2.66
N ALA A 64 9.94 -12.94 2.14
CA ALA A 64 9.74 -11.73 2.94
C ALA A 64 8.69 -11.91 4.07
N ILE A 65 7.61 -12.66 3.82
CA ILE A 65 6.60 -12.99 4.85
C ILE A 65 7.24 -13.85 5.95
N THR A 66 8.05 -14.84 5.57
CA THR A 66 8.76 -15.71 6.52
C THR A 66 9.70 -14.90 7.40
N GLU A 67 10.53 -14.04 6.80
CA GLU A 67 11.46 -13.18 7.53
C GLU A 67 10.73 -12.25 8.52
N LEU A 68 9.63 -11.62 8.08
CA LEU A 68 8.81 -10.77 8.94
C LEU A 68 8.20 -11.53 10.13
N LYS A 69 7.72 -12.76 9.91
CA LYS A 69 7.13 -13.61 10.96
C LYS A 69 8.17 -14.14 11.95
N GLN A 70 9.42 -14.31 11.52
CA GLN A 70 10.54 -14.75 12.36
C GLN A 70 11.27 -13.60 13.06
N SER A 71 10.99 -12.36 12.66
CA SER A 71 11.57 -11.16 13.29
C SER A 71 11.31 -11.11 14.80
N GLY A 72 12.30 -10.62 15.55
CA GLY A 72 12.17 -10.37 16.99
C GLY A 72 11.17 -9.26 17.34
N PHE A 73 10.82 -8.41 16.38
CA PHE A 73 9.90 -7.28 16.57
C PHE A 73 8.43 -7.70 16.34
N GLU A 74 7.58 -7.48 17.34
CA GLU A 74 6.15 -7.83 17.22
C GLU A 74 5.45 -7.08 16.08
N GLU A 75 5.81 -5.82 15.84
CA GLU A 75 5.25 -5.03 14.73
C GLU A 75 5.61 -5.63 13.37
N CYS A 76 6.82 -6.18 13.19
CA CYS A 76 7.19 -6.90 11.97
C CYS A 76 6.36 -8.17 11.80
N ARG A 77 6.15 -8.93 12.88
CA ARG A 77 5.33 -10.16 12.83
C ARG A 77 3.88 -9.85 12.46
N LYS A 78 3.30 -8.75 12.96
CA LYS A 78 1.97 -8.26 12.55
C LYS A 78 1.89 -7.97 11.06
N VAL A 79 2.91 -7.30 10.51
CA VAL A 79 2.99 -7.03 9.07
C VAL A 79 3.09 -8.34 8.28
N GLY A 80 3.93 -9.28 8.71
CA GLY A 80 4.06 -10.59 8.08
C GLY A 80 2.73 -11.36 8.01
N ARG A 81 1.99 -11.45 9.13
CA ARG A 81 0.64 -12.05 9.18
C ARG A 81 -0.35 -11.32 8.26
N THR A 82 -0.27 -10.00 8.20
CA THR A 82 -1.13 -9.21 7.31
C THR A 82 -0.84 -9.54 5.85
N LEU A 83 0.43 -9.56 5.44
CA LEU A 83 0.80 -9.87 4.06
C LEU A 83 0.41 -11.30 3.66
N GLU A 84 0.57 -12.25 4.58
CA GLU A 84 0.14 -13.64 4.39
C GLU A 84 -1.37 -13.75 4.14
N ASN A 85 -2.19 -13.04 4.93
CA ASN A 85 -3.64 -13.03 4.76
C ASN A 85 -4.10 -12.42 3.42
N TRP A 86 -3.31 -11.49 2.86
CA TRP A 86 -3.64 -10.76 1.63
C TRP A 86 -2.82 -11.23 0.40
N GLN A 87 -2.10 -12.35 0.51
CA GLN A 87 -1.16 -12.78 -0.52
C GLN A 87 -1.82 -13.04 -1.89
N ALA A 88 -3.06 -13.54 -1.88
CA ALA A 88 -3.79 -13.85 -3.10
C ALA A 88 -4.23 -12.57 -3.84
N GLU A 89 -4.66 -11.55 -3.10
CA GLU A 89 -5.02 -10.23 -3.60
C GLU A 89 -3.79 -9.51 -4.16
N ILE A 90 -2.67 -9.53 -3.43
CA ILE A 90 -1.40 -8.95 -3.89
C ILE A 90 -0.95 -9.62 -5.20
N GLY A 91 -0.99 -10.96 -5.25
CA GLY A 91 -0.65 -11.69 -6.47
C GLY A 91 -1.53 -11.32 -7.67
N ARG A 92 -2.83 -11.07 -7.44
CA ARG A 92 -3.76 -10.57 -8.47
C ARG A 92 -3.41 -9.15 -8.93
N MET A 93 -3.02 -8.26 -8.01
CA MET A 93 -2.65 -6.88 -8.32
C MET A 93 -1.44 -6.76 -9.26
N TRP A 94 -0.51 -7.71 -9.23
CA TRP A 94 0.62 -7.71 -10.16
C TRP A 94 0.20 -7.90 -11.62
N ARG A 95 -0.85 -8.70 -11.85
CA ARG A 95 -1.36 -9.02 -13.19
C ARG A 95 -2.38 -8.00 -13.67
N PHE A 96 -3.19 -7.45 -12.77
CA PHE A 96 -4.27 -6.53 -13.10
C PHE A 96 -3.98 -5.12 -12.60
N SER A 97 -3.87 -4.16 -13.51
CA SER A 97 -3.61 -2.75 -13.20
C SER A 97 -4.90 -1.93 -12.94
N ARG A 98 -5.89 -2.53 -12.27
CA ARG A 98 -7.09 -1.80 -11.84
C ARG A 98 -6.78 -0.99 -10.58
N SER A 99 -7.22 0.27 -10.56
CA SER A 99 -7.14 1.12 -9.38
C SER A 99 -8.51 1.26 -8.73
N ASN A 100 -8.52 1.49 -7.41
CA ASN A 100 -9.75 1.82 -6.68
C ASN A 100 -10.22 3.26 -6.92
N GLY A 101 -9.57 4.01 -7.83
CA GLY A 101 -9.85 5.43 -8.05
C GLY A 101 -11.28 5.71 -8.49
N ILE A 102 -11.88 4.83 -9.30
CA ILE A 102 -13.30 4.95 -9.71
C ILE A 102 -14.21 4.78 -8.48
N THR A 103 -13.99 3.72 -7.70
CA THR A 103 -14.75 3.45 -6.47
C THR A 103 -14.62 4.58 -5.45
N GLU A 104 -13.40 5.10 -5.26
CA GLU A 104 -13.14 6.25 -4.39
C GLU A 104 -13.82 7.53 -4.89
N GLY A 105 -13.84 7.74 -6.21
CA GLY A 105 -14.58 8.83 -6.86
C GLY A 105 -16.07 8.75 -6.56
N PHE A 106 -16.66 7.56 -6.71
CA PHE A 106 -18.05 7.31 -6.33
C PHE A 106 -18.30 7.53 -4.84
N HIS A 107 -17.44 7.02 -3.96
CA HIS A 107 -17.56 7.25 -2.52
C HIS A 107 -17.49 8.74 -2.16
N ARG A 108 -16.60 9.51 -2.81
CA ARG A 108 -16.51 10.96 -2.61
C ARG A 108 -17.80 11.67 -3.05
N LYS A 109 -18.35 11.28 -4.20
CA LYS A 109 -19.61 11.82 -4.75
C LYS A 109 -20.79 11.49 -3.84
N MET A 110 -20.90 10.26 -3.35
CA MET A 110 -21.90 9.83 -2.36
C MET A 110 -21.82 10.66 -1.08
N LYS A 111 -20.62 10.85 -0.52
CA LYS A 111 -20.42 11.72 0.66
C LYS A 111 -20.81 13.17 0.39
N LEU A 112 -20.57 13.68 -0.81
CA LEU A 112 -20.99 15.03 -1.20
C LEU A 112 -22.53 15.15 -1.24
N ILE A 113 -23.22 14.14 -1.78
CA ILE A 113 -24.69 14.08 -1.80
C ILE A 113 -25.25 14.12 -0.37
N GLN A 114 -24.66 13.36 0.54
CA GLN A 114 -25.03 13.37 1.97
C GLN A 114 -24.81 14.75 2.60
N ARG A 115 -23.65 15.37 2.38
CA ARG A 115 -23.34 16.71 2.93
C ARG A 115 -24.29 17.78 2.42
N ARG A 116 -24.60 17.79 1.11
CA ARG A 116 -25.52 18.76 0.51
C ARG A 116 -26.96 18.61 1.02
N ALA A 117 -27.36 17.41 1.44
CA ALA A 117 -28.67 17.15 2.00
C ALA A 117 -28.74 17.36 3.52
N PHE A 118 -27.62 17.70 4.18
CA PHE A 118 -27.48 17.70 5.64
C PHE A 118 -27.89 16.35 6.27
N GLY A 119 -27.55 15.25 5.57
CA GLY A 119 -27.89 13.88 5.95
C GLY A 119 -29.21 13.38 5.34
N PHE A 120 -29.44 12.07 5.43
CA PHE A 120 -30.69 11.44 5.01
C PHE A 120 -31.27 10.64 6.17
N ARG A 121 -32.53 10.89 6.50
CA ARG A 121 -33.27 10.07 7.48
C ARG A 121 -33.78 8.75 6.87
N ASN A 122 -34.08 8.76 5.57
CA ASN A 122 -34.59 7.62 4.83
C ASN A 122 -33.56 7.12 3.81
N PHE A 123 -33.16 5.86 3.93
CA PHE A 123 -32.17 5.23 3.05
C PHE A 123 -32.62 5.15 1.58
N GLU A 124 -33.91 4.94 1.30
CA GLU A 124 -34.41 4.89 -0.07
C GLU A 124 -34.27 6.24 -0.78
N ASN A 125 -34.46 7.36 -0.06
CA ASN A 125 -34.22 8.68 -0.63
C ASN A 125 -32.73 8.93 -0.93
N TYR A 126 -31.83 8.45 -0.06
CA TYR A 126 -30.39 8.46 -0.33
C TYR A 126 -30.05 7.62 -1.57
N ARG A 127 -30.56 6.38 -1.63
CA ARG A 127 -30.34 5.45 -2.73
C ARG A 127 -30.81 6.01 -4.07
N ARG A 128 -32.00 6.63 -4.12
CA ARG A 128 -32.52 7.30 -5.33
C ARG A 128 -31.58 8.39 -5.81
N ARG A 129 -31.10 9.26 -4.90
CA ARG A 129 -30.15 10.32 -5.27
C ARG A 129 -28.79 9.80 -5.71
N VAL A 130 -28.28 8.76 -5.05
CA VAL A 130 -27.03 8.09 -5.48
C VAL A 130 -27.20 7.51 -6.89
N ARG A 131 -28.30 6.81 -7.19
CA ARG A 131 -28.55 6.28 -8.54
C ARG A 131 -28.63 7.38 -9.60
N ALA A 132 -29.31 8.48 -9.31
CA ALA A 132 -29.46 9.58 -10.26
C ALA A 132 -28.16 10.36 -10.49
N LEU A 133 -27.34 10.52 -9.45
CA LEU A 133 -26.18 11.40 -9.51
C LEU A 133 -24.88 10.64 -9.77
N CYS A 134 -24.71 9.41 -9.28
CA CYS A 134 -23.50 8.60 -9.46
C CYS A 134 -23.58 7.69 -10.69
N VAL A 135 -23.69 8.32 -11.86
CA VAL A 135 -23.34 7.72 -13.17
C VAL A 135 -21.91 8.02 -13.54
#